data_AF-A0A929IUY7-F1
#
_entry.id   AF-A0A929IUY7-F1
#
_cell.length_a   1.000
_cell.length_b   1.000
_cell.length_c   1.000
_cell.angle_alpha   90.00
_cell.angle_beta   90.00
_cell.angle_gamma   90.00
#
_symmetry.space_group_name_H-M   'P 1'
#
loop_
_entity.id
_entity.type
_entity.pdbx_description
1 polymer ?
#
loop_
_entity_poly.entity_id
_entity_poly.type
_entity_poly.pdbx_seq_one_letter_code
_entity_poly.pdbx_strand_id
1 'polypeptide(L)' 'IVLVVTASAHRKAALESCEFLIDWLKTRAPFWKLEETGQGEQWVEARESDDEAAARWEEKTTRGR' A
#
# COMPACT_ATOMS: atom_id res chain seq x y z
N ILE A 1 8.95 -4.94 6.36
CA ILE A 1 7.75 -5.26 7.17
C ILE A 1 7.27 -3.96 7.80
N VAL A 2 5.96 -3.74 7.93
CA VAL A 2 5.37 -2.48 8.45
C VAL A 2 4.18 -2.79 9.36
N LEU A 3 3.96 -1.94 10.38
CA LEU A 3 2.78 -1.97 11.25
C LEU A 3 1.94 -0.71 11.00
N VAL A 4 0.64 -0.89 10.80
CA VAL A 4 -0.36 0.18 10.67
C VAL A 4 -1.47 -0.08 11.69
N VAL A 5 -1.88 0.95 12.43
CA VAL A 5 -2.94 0.87 13.45
C VAL A 5 -3.94 1.98 13.22
N THR A 6 -5.22 1.61 13.15
CA THR A 6 -6.35 2.54 13.00
C THR A 6 -7.39 2.27 14.08
N ALA A 7 -8.11 3.32 14.49
CA ALA A 7 -9.19 3.23 15.47
C ALA A 7 -10.41 4.03 14.99
N SER A 8 -11.60 3.49 15.21
CA SER A 8 -12.87 4.15 14.87
C SER A 8 -14.00 3.59 15.75
N ALA A 9 -15.05 4.38 15.93
CA ALA A 9 -16.25 3.97 16.66
C ALA A 9 -16.97 2.77 16.00
N HIS A 10 -16.84 2.62 14.69
CA HIS A 10 -17.40 1.49 13.95
C HIS A 10 -16.29 0.69 13.26
N ARG A 11 -16.27 -0.63 13.47
CA ARG A 11 -15.23 -1.54 12.94
C ARG A 11 -15.00 -1.38 11.44
N LYS A 12 -16.05 -1.12 10.66
CA LYS A 12 -15.97 -0.97 9.20
C LYS A 12 -15.02 0.17 8.82
N ALA A 13 -15.18 1.33 9.44
CA ALA A 13 -14.35 2.50 9.18
C ALA A 13 -12.89 2.28 9.61
N ALA A 14 -12.65 1.59 10.73
CA ALA A 14 -11.29 1.24 11.15
C ALA A 14 -10.61 0.31 10.12
N LEU A 15 -11.30 -0.73 9.67
CA LEU A 15 -10.79 -1.68 8.67
C LEU A 15 -10.53 -0.99 7.33
N GLU A 16 -11.50 -0.23 6.80
CA GLU A 16 -11.36 0.49 5.53
C GLU A 16 -10.20 1.50 5.56
N SER A 17 -9.98 2.16 6.71
CA SER A 17 -8.86 3.11 6.87
C SER A 17 -7.51 2.39 6.94
N CYS A 18 -7.44 1.21 7.57
CA CYS A 18 -6.23 0.41 7.63
C CYS A 18 -5.84 -0.10 6.24
N GLU A 19 -6.82 -0.60 5.50
CA GLU A 19 -6.65 -1.06 4.11
C GLU A 19 -6.15 0.07 3.20
N PHE A 20 -6.78 1.25 3.27
CA PHE A 20 -6.34 2.42 2.53
C PHE A 20 -4.87 2.79 2.81
N LEU A 21 -4.48 2.82 4.09
CA LEU A 21 -3.12 3.20 4.47
C LEU A 21 -2.08 2.18 3.99
N ILE A 22 -2.41 0.89 3.98
CA ILE A 22 -1.52 -0.15 3.46
C ILE A 22 -1.35 0.00 1.94
N ASP A 23 -2.46 0.14 1.20
CA ASP A 23 -2.44 0.30 -0.26
C ASP A 23 -1.66 1.56 -0.67
N TRP A 24 -1.88 2.67 0.03
CA TRP A 24 -1.16 3.92 -0.21
C TRP A 24 0.34 3.81 0.12
N LEU A 25 0.69 3.16 1.24
CA LEU A 25 2.08 2.99 1.64
C LEU A 25 2.83 2.06 0.67
N LYS A 26 2.16 1.05 0.13
CA LYS A 26 2.76 0.11 -0.84
C LYS A 26 3.11 0.76 -2.19
N THR A 27 2.38 1.79 -2.58
CA THR A 27 2.56 2.48 -3.87
C THR A 27 3.37 3.76 -3.79
N ARG A 28 3.13 4.60 -2.77
CA ARG A 28 3.72 5.95 -2.72
C ARG A 28 4.95 6.06 -1.84
N ALA A 29 5.19 5.09 -0.96
CA ALA A 29 6.38 5.15 -0.11
C ALA A 29 7.62 4.65 -0.87
N PRO A 30 8.71 5.43 -0.89
CA PRO A 30 9.94 5.06 -1.59
C PRO A 30 10.69 3.97 -0.79
N PHE A 31 10.36 2.71 -1.06
CA PHE A 31 11.08 1.55 -0.54
C PHE A 31 11.80 0.83 -1.67
N TRP A 32 13.08 0.55 -1.48
CA TRP A 32 13.86 -0.31 -2.37
C TRP A 32 14.29 -1.55 -1.62
N LYS A 33 13.98 -2.72 -2.20
CA LYS A 33 14.43 -4.00 -1.67
C LYS A 33 15.59 -4.50 -2.52
N LEU A 34 16.77 -4.60 -1.92
CA LEU A 34 17.90 -5.29 -2.52
C LEU A 34 17.80 -6.78 -2.19
N GLU A 35 17.98 -7.64 -3.18
CA GLU A 35 18.07 -9.08 -3.02
C GLU A 35 19.47 -9.54 -3.41
N GLU A 36 20.14 -10.22 -2.49
CA GLU A 36 21.45 -10.81 -2.73
C GLU A 36 21.27 -12.27 -3.13
N THR A 37 21.79 -12.64 -4.30
CA THR A 37 21.74 -14.00 -4.83
C THR A 37 23.16 -14.52 -5.05
N GLY A 38 23.32 -15.83 -5.26
CA GLY A 38 24.64 -16.39 -5.60
C GLY A 38 25.24 -15.87 -6.91
N GLN A 39 24.48 -15.10 -7.71
CA GLN A 39 24.92 -14.47 -8.95
C GLN A 39 25.20 -12.96 -8.80
N GLY A 40 24.95 -12.38 -7.62
CA GLY A 40 25.12 -10.96 -7.33
C GLY A 40 23.90 -10.29 -6.72
N GLU A 41 23.98 -8.97 -6.55
CA GLU A 41 22.93 -8.12 -5.98
C GLU A 41 21.96 -7.63 -7.07
N GLN A 42 20.65 -7.72 -6.81
CA GLN A 42 19.60 -7.20 -7.69
C GLN A 42 18.59 -6.34 -6.92
N TRP A 43 18.22 -5.20 -7.49
CA TRP A 43 17.14 -4.37 -6.94
C TRP A 43 15.80 -4.92 -7.41
N VAL A 44 14.88 -5.14 -6.46
CA VAL A 44 13.52 -5.60 -6.74
C VAL A 44 12.65 -4.41 -7.11
N GLU A 45 12.03 -4.48 -8.29
CA GLU A 45 11.09 -3.46 -8.78
C GLU A 45 9.75 -3.50 -8.02
N ALA A 46 9.06 -2.36 -8.02
CA ALA A 46 7.68 -2.26 -7.54
C ALA A 46 6.74 -3.08 -8.44
N ARG A 47 5.65 -3.61 -7.88
CA ARG A 47 4.71 -4.48 -8.61
C ARG A 47 3.52 -3.66 -9.14
N GLU A 48 3.11 -3.91 -10.38
CA GLU A 48 1.92 -3.27 -10.99
C GLU A 48 0.63 -3.51 -10.18
N SER A 49 0.53 -4.64 -9.46
CA SER A 49 -0.60 -4.94 -8.57
C SER A 49 -0.76 -3.94 -7.43
N ASP A 50 0.32 -3.30 -6.99
CA ASP A 50 0.25 -2.28 -5.94
C ASP A 50 -0.43 -1.02 -6.51
N ASP A 51 -0.14 -0.63 -7.75
CA ASP A 51 -0.75 0.52 -8.43
C ASP A 51 -2.25 0.34 -8.65
N GLU A 52 -2.69 -0.85 -9.06
CA GLU A 52 -4.11 -1.19 -9.20
C GLU A 52 -4.86 -1.07 -7.86
N ALA A 53 -4.24 -1.54 -6.77
CA ALA A 53 -4.84 -1.49 -5.44
C ALA A 53 -5.05 -0.03 -4.99
N ALA A 54 -4.08 0.85 -5.24
CA ALA A 54 -4.15 2.27 -4.92
C ALA A 54 -5.19 3.02 -5.78
N ALA A 55 -5.32 2.69 -7.07
CA ALA A 55 -6.26 3.33 -7.99
C ALA A 55 -7.73 3.23 -7.52
N ARG A 56 -8.11 2.13 -6.86
CA ARG A 56 -9.47 1.92 -6.29
C ARG A 56 -9.89 3.03 -5.31
N TRP A 57 -8.94 3.71 -4.68
CA TRP A 57 -9.19 4.76 -3.70
C TRP A 57 -9.37 6.15 -4.33
N GLU A 58 -8.80 6.40 -5.51
CA GLU A 58 -8.99 7.66 -6.23
C GLU A 58 -10.42 7.80 -6.77
N GLU A 59 -10.99 6.69 -7.27
CA GLU A 59 -12.37 6.63 -7.75
C GLU A 59 -13.39 6.85 -6.61
N LYS A 60 -13.14 6.24 -5.45
CA LYS A 60 -13.97 6.43 -4.24
C LYS A 60 -13.95 7.86 -3.72
N THR A 61 -12.79 8.53 -3.76
CA THR A 61 -12.64 9.91 -3.28
C THR A 61 -13.39 10.91 -4.17
N THR A 62 -13.45 10.64 -5.48
CA THR A 62 -14.12 11.51 -6.46
C THR A 62 -15.64 11.45 -6.38
N ARG A 63 -16.21 10.29 -6.00
CA ARG A 63 -17.68 10.10 -5.90
C ARG A 63 -18.31 10.60 -4.58
N GLY A 64 -17.48 11.00 -3.61
CA GLY A 64 -17.91 11.51 -2.30
C GLY A 64 -17.90 13.03 -2.14
N ARG A 65 -17.61 13.79 -3.20
CA ARG A 65 -17.70 15.26 -3.23
C ARG A 65 -19.04 15.75 -3.78
#